data_AF-T0YS74-F1
#
_entry.id   AF-T0YS74-F1
#
_cell.length_a   1.000
_cell.length_b   1.000
_cell.length_c   1.000
_cell.angle_alpha   90.00
_cell.angle_beta   90.00
_cell.angle_gamma   90.00
#
_symmetry.space_group_name_H-M   'P 1'
#
loop_
_entity.id
_entity.type
_entity.pdbx_description
1 polymer ?
#
loop_
_entity_poly.entity_id
_entity_poly.type
_entity_poly.pdbx_seq_one_letter_code
_entity_poly.pdbx_strand_id
1 'polypeptide(L)'
;TAHMFISLKPLAERKRSDAAVIAELTRQLRGFAGARLYLQSAQSIHSGGRQGYGQYQYTLLSSSLQVLNSWAPRIERALKKVPQLREVKSDSQEGGLEVRLHIDRPRAASLGLNLSQIDNTLYDAFGQRLVSTSTRT
;
A
#
# COMPACT_ATOMS: atom_id res chain seq x y z
N THR A 1 -1.89 -13.09 -3.04
CA THR A 1 -3.21 -12.52 -2.65
C THR A 1 -4.12 -12.59 -3.86
N ALA A 2 -5.38 -13.01 -3.68
CA ALA A 2 -6.36 -13.11 -4.76
C ALA A 2 -7.49 -12.10 -4.52
N HIS A 3 -7.95 -11.45 -5.59
CA HIS A 3 -9.06 -10.50 -5.54
C HIS A 3 -10.23 -11.04 -6.36
N MET A 4 -11.44 -10.95 -5.82
CA MET A 4 -12.67 -11.38 -6.46
C MET A 4 -13.73 -10.29 -6.33
N PHE A 5 -14.54 -10.12 -7.38
CA PHE A 5 -15.68 -9.22 -7.39
C PHE A 5 -16.98 -10.03 -7.43
N ILE A 6 -17.96 -9.65 -6.61
CA ILE A 6 -19.25 -10.31 -6.52
C ILE A 6 -20.34 -9.27 -6.79
N SER A 7 -21.09 -9.45 -7.86
CA SER A 7 -22.24 -8.60 -8.19
C SER A 7 -23.49 -9.13 -7.50
N LEU A 8 -24.13 -8.29 -6.69
CA LEU A 8 -25.42 -8.60 -6.08
C LEU A 8 -26.55 -8.27 -7.04
N LYS A 9 -27.69 -8.96 -6.89
CA LYS A 9 -28.93 -8.56 -7.56
C LYS A 9 -29.29 -7.10 -7.22
N PRO A 10 -29.99 -6.38 -8.12
CA PRO A 10 -30.44 -5.01 -7.84
C PRO A 10 -31.20 -4.92 -6.51
N LEU A 11 -31.08 -3.80 -5.79
CA LEU A 11 -31.73 -3.63 -4.48
C LEU A 11 -33.26 -3.83 -4.58
N ALA A 12 -33.88 -3.44 -5.69
CA ALA A 12 -35.30 -3.65 -5.95
C ALA A 12 -35.70 -5.14 -6.00
N GLU A 13 -34.75 -6.03 -6.31
CA GLU A 13 -34.96 -7.48 -6.41
C GLU A 13 -34.44 -8.26 -5.19
N ARG A 14 -33.85 -7.57 -4.20
CA ARG A 14 -33.35 -8.21 -2.97
C ARG A 14 -33.90 -7.54 -1.72
N LYS A 15 -34.27 -8.37 -0.74
CA LYS A 15 -34.76 -7.90 0.57
C LYS A 15 -33.65 -7.56 1.57
N ARG A 16 -32.39 -7.69 1.17
CA ARG A 16 -31.21 -7.59 2.06
C ARG A 16 -30.25 -6.51 1.56
N SER A 17 -29.75 -5.69 2.48
CA SER A 17 -28.67 -4.73 2.21
C SER A 17 -27.36 -5.45 1.90
N ASP A 18 -26.43 -4.74 1.28
CA ASP A 18 -25.05 -5.18 1.05
C ASP A 18 -24.34 -5.54 2.37
N ALA A 19 -24.51 -4.72 3.41
CA ALA A 19 -23.96 -5.00 4.73
C ALA A 19 -24.48 -6.32 5.33
N ALA A 20 -25.77 -6.61 5.15
CA ALA A 20 -26.36 -7.87 5.61
C ALA A 20 -25.79 -9.08 4.88
N VAL A 21 -25.58 -8.97 3.56
CA VAL A 21 -24.96 -10.04 2.75
C VAL A 21 -23.51 -10.25 3.14
N ILE A 22 -22.74 -9.19 3.37
CA ILE A 22 -21.34 -9.28 3.81
C ILE A 22 -21.23 -9.97 5.18
N ALA A 23 -22.09 -9.60 6.14
CA ALA A 23 -22.09 -10.21 7.46
C ALA A 23 -22.39 -11.72 7.40
N GLU A 24 -23.33 -12.13 6.55
CA GLU A 24 -23.70 -13.53 6.34
C GLU A 24 -22.55 -14.33 5.72
N LEU A 25 -21.96 -13.84 4.63
CA LEU A 25 -20.83 -14.48 3.96
C LEU A 25 -19.61 -14.58 4.88
N THR A 26 -19.34 -13.53 5.65
CA THR A 26 -18.26 -13.53 6.65
C THR A 26 -18.49 -14.62 7.68
N ARG A 27 -19.72 -14.80 8.17
CA ARG A 27 -20.06 -15.86 9.12
C ARG A 27 -19.89 -17.25 8.52
N GLN A 28 -20.36 -17.47 7.29
CA GLN A 28 -20.28 -18.77 6.61
C GLN A 28 -18.84 -19.18 6.28
N LEU A 29 -17.97 -18.22 5.96
CA LEU A 29 -16.62 -18.49 5.45
C LEU A 29 -15.53 -18.42 6.53
N ARG A 30 -15.89 -18.12 7.78
CA ARG A 30 -14.96 -18.09 8.93
C ARG A 30 -14.24 -19.41 9.21
N GLY A 31 -14.81 -20.54 8.78
CA GLY A 31 -14.26 -21.88 9.04
C GLY A 31 -13.27 -22.38 7.99
N PHE A 32 -12.97 -21.62 6.93
CA PHE A 32 -12.10 -22.07 5.87
C PHE A 32 -10.62 -21.99 6.29
N ALA A 33 -10.02 -23.14 6.60
CA ALA A 33 -8.60 -23.22 6.95
C ALA A 33 -7.73 -22.99 5.70
N GLY A 34 -6.80 -22.03 5.77
CA GLY A 34 -5.83 -21.74 4.71
C GLY A 34 -5.99 -20.39 4.01
N ALA A 35 -7.07 -19.64 4.27
CA ALA A 35 -7.23 -18.29 3.74
C ALA A 35 -7.95 -17.36 4.74
N ARG A 36 -7.53 -16.09 4.80
CA ARG A 36 -8.26 -15.02 5.49
C ARG A 36 -9.04 -14.21 4.47
N LEU A 37 -10.36 -14.27 4.56
CA LEU A 37 -11.26 -13.54 3.67
C LEU A 37 -11.61 -12.17 4.27
N TYR A 38 -11.52 -11.13 3.45
CA TYR A 38 -12.00 -9.79 3.76
C TYR A 38 -13.05 -9.40 2.71
N LEU A 39 -14.24 -9.03 3.16
CA LEU A 39 -15.37 -8.66 2.32
C LEU A 39 -15.72 -7.19 2.58
N GLN A 40 -15.89 -6.43 1.50
CA GLN A 40 -16.27 -5.02 1.55
C GLN A 40 -17.25 -4.72 0.41
N SER A 41 -18.12 -3.73 0.62
CA SER A 41 -19.05 -3.28 -0.42
C SER A 41 -18.28 -2.56 -1.52
N ALA A 42 -18.56 -2.89 -2.79
CA ALA A 42 -17.95 -2.19 -3.91
C ALA A 42 -18.54 -0.77 -3.98
N GLN A 43 -17.68 0.25 -3.84
CA GLN A 43 -18.13 1.64 -3.91
C GLN A 43 -18.44 2.00 -5.37
N SER A 44 -19.65 2.51 -5.62
CA SER A 44 -20.08 2.94 -6.97
C SER A 44 -19.49 4.27 -7.41
N ILE A 45 -18.81 5.00 -6.51
CA ILE A 45 -18.21 6.30 -6.79
C ILE A 45 -16.70 6.21 -6.59
N HIS A 46 -15.99 5.89 -7.67
CA HIS A 46 -14.54 6.10 -7.76
C HIS A 46 -14.28 7.50 -8.32
N SER A 47 -14.62 8.55 -7.57
CA SER A 47 -14.22 9.92 -7.91
C SER A 47 -12.85 10.22 -7.31
N GLY A 48 -11.80 9.66 -7.93
CA GLY A 48 -10.41 9.93 -7.51
C GLY A 48 -9.45 8.83 -7.98
N GLY A 49 -8.41 9.21 -8.72
CA GLY A 49 -7.41 8.31 -9.33
C GLY A 49 -6.46 7.58 -8.38
N ARG A 50 -6.84 7.36 -7.12
CA ARG A 50 -6.10 6.51 -6.17
C ARG A 50 -7.04 5.50 -5.54
N GLN A 51 -6.74 4.21 -5.71
CA GLN A 51 -7.43 3.13 -5.01
C GLN A 51 -7.14 3.23 -3.50
N GLY A 52 -8.11 3.71 -2.72
CA GLY A 52 -8.07 3.72 -1.27
C GLY A 52 -9.18 2.84 -0.69
N TYR A 53 -8.91 2.09 0.38
CA TYR A 53 -9.87 1.19 1.03
C TYR A 53 -10.91 1.91 1.92
N GLY A 54 -11.08 3.23 1.77
CA GLY A 54 -11.95 4.06 2.61
C GLY A 54 -12.89 4.92 1.76
N GLN A 55 -14.10 5.18 2.26
CA GLN A 55 -15.11 6.04 1.60
C GLN A 55 -14.66 7.50 1.47
N TYR A 56 -13.71 7.93 2.30
CA TYR A 56 -13.14 9.28 2.29
C TYR A 56 -11.62 9.19 2.34
N GLN A 57 -10.95 9.98 1.50
CA GLN A 57 -9.50 10.08 1.46
C GLN A 57 -9.07 11.51 1.79
N TYR A 58 -8.07 11.62 2.66
CA TYR A 58 -7.42 12.88 3.02
C TYR A 58 -5.93 12.79 2.70
N THR A 59 -5.38 13.82 2.04
CA THR A 59 -3.96 13.90 1.70
C THR A 59 -3.29 14.95 2.58
N LEU A 60 -2.26 14.54 3.32
CA LEU A 60 -1.40 15.46 4.07
C LEU A 60 -0.25 15.90 3.18
N LEU A 61 -0.10 17.21 2.99
CA LEU A 61 0.96 17.81 2.19
C LEU A 61 1.88 18.61 3.11
N SER A 62 3.18 18.44 2.95
CA SER A 62 4.20 19.25 3.61
C SER A 62 5.45 19.31 2.74
N SER A 63 6.22 20.38 2.87
CA SER A 63 7.58 20.48 2.31
C SER A 63 8.63 19.73 3.13
N SER A 64 8.28 19.18 4.31
CA SER A 64 9.21 18.46 5.18
C SER A 64 8.69 17.06 5.53
N LEU A 65 9.48 16.04 5.20
CA LEU A 65 9.19 14.65 5.55
C LEU A 65 9.19 14.43 7.06
N GLN A 66 10.07 15.11 7.80
CA GLN A 66 10.10 15.05 9.27
C GLN A 66 8.80 15.55 9.91
N VAL A 67 8.22 16.60 9.33
CA VAL A 67 6.92 17.13 9.76
C VAL A 67 5.82 16.12 9.47
N LEU A 68 5.81 15.52 8.26
CA LEU A 68 4.84 14.48 7.93
C LEU A 68 4.93 13.26 8.84
N ASN A 69 6.13 12.74 9.11
CA ASN A 69 6.34 11.60 10.01
C ASN A 69 5.92 11.91 11.45
N SER A 70 6.01 13.17 11.88
CA SER A 70 5.59 13.58 13.22
C SER A 70 4.08 13.75 13.34
N TRP A 71 3.44 14.31 12.30
CA TRP A 71 2.04 14.73 12.35
C TRP A 71 1.06 13.72 11.78
N ALA A 72 1.44 12.93 10.77
CA ALA A 72 0.56 11.91 10.20
C ALA A 72 0.08 10.89 11.27
N PRO A 73 0.93 10.33 12.15
CA PRO A 73 0.47 9.43 13.21
C PRO A 73 -0.37 10.12 14.29
N ARG A 74 -0.20 11.44 14.48
CA ARG A 74 -1.02 12.24 15.43
C ARG A 74 -2.42 12.45 14.88
N ILE A 75 -2.51 12.82 13.61
CA ILE A 75 -3.78 13.04 12.91
C ILE A 75 -4.54 11.72 12.81
N GLU A 76 -3.89 10.62 12.43
CA GLU A 76 -4.51 9.30 12.40
C GLU A 76 -5.10 8.90 13.76
N ARG A 77 -4.34 9.08 14.85
CA ARG A 77 -4.83 8.81 16.23
C ARG A 77 -6.00 9.71 16.63
N ALA A 78 -6.01 10.97 16.20
CA ALA A 78 -7.13 11.87 16.47
C ALA A 78 -8.38 11.43 15.71
N LEU A 79 -8.25 11.09 14.43
CA LEU A 79 -9.36 10.60 13.60
C LEU A 79 -9.92 9.26 14.10
N LYS A 80 -9.07 8.36 14.61
CA LYS A 80 -9.52 7.11 15.26
C LYS A 80 -10.40 7.33 16.49
N LYS A 81 -10.36 8.50 17.13
CA LYS A 81 -11.22 8.84 18.28
C LYS A 81 -12.59 9.38 17.88
N VAL A 82 -12.82 9.68 16.60
CA VAL A 82 -14.10 10.20 16.12
C VAL A 82 -15.06 9.03 15.92
N PRO A 83 -16.13 8.90 16.72
CA PRO A 83 -17.00 7.72 16.72
C PRO A 83 -17.78 7.53 15.41
N GLN A 84 -17.93 8.59 14.61
CA GLN A 84 -18.55 8.54 13.28
C GLN A 84 -17.64 7.95 12.21
N LEU A 85 -16.32 7.87 12.45
CA LEU A 85 -15.35 7.32 11.50
C LEU A 85 -15.07 5.85 11.82
N ARG A 86 -15.23 4.97 10.83
CA ARG A 86 -14.86 3.56 10.92
C ARG A 86 -13.62 3.30 10.08
N GLU A 87 -12.74 2.42 10.58
CA GLU A 87 -11.55 1.93 9.86
C GLU A 87 -10.58 3.01 9.34
N VAL A 88 -10.22 3.99 10.18
CA VAL A 88 -9.17 4.96 9.83
C VAL A 88 -7.83 4.24 9.64
N LYS A 89 -7.26 4.35 8.43
CA LYS A 89 -5.97 3.77 8.02
C LYS A 89 -5.08 4.83 7.37
N SER A 90 -3.77 4.67 7.54
CA SER A 90 -2.73 5.45 6.86
C SER A 90 -2.05 4.58 5.81
N ASP A 91 -1.72 5.15 4.65
CA ASP A 91 -0.88 4.54 3.61
C ASP A 91 0.61 4.84 3.81
N SER A 92 0.97 5.53 4.90
CA SER A 92 2.36 5.80 5.26
C SER A 92 3.08 4.48 5.57
N GLN A 93 4.14 4.22 4.80
CA GLN A 93 5.01 3.06 4.99
C GLN A 93 6.22 3.52 5.80
N GLU A 94 6.06 3.60 7.12
CA GLU A 94 7.18 3.85 8.03
C GLU A 94 8.06 2.60 8.14
N GLY A 95 9.39 2.79 8.15
CA GLY A 95 10.34 1.73 8.47
C GLY A 95 10.67 0.77 7.32
N GLY A 96 10.55 1.21 6.05
CA GLY A 96 11.23 0.54 4.95
C GLY A 96 12.72 0.40 5.28
N LEU A 97 13.26 -0.82 5.16
CA LEU A 97 14.67 -1.07 5.44
C LEU A 97 15.53 -0.32 4.41
N GLU A 98 16.12 0.79 4.82
CA GLU A 98 17.01 1.61 4.00
C GLU A 98 18.45 1.43 4.50
N VAL A 99 19.36 1.10 3.58
CA VAL A 99 20.81 1.12 3.85
C VAL A 99 21.38 2.39 3.23
N ARG A 100 21.85 3.32 4.07
CA ARG A 100 22.51 4.55 3.61
C ARG A 100 24.00 4.30 3.39
N LEU A 101 24.44 4.43 2.14
CA LEU A 101 25.84 4.34 1.76
C LEU A 101 26.50 5.71 1.75
N HIS A 102 27.52 5.90 2.58
CA HIS A 102 28.39 7.08 2.57
C HIS A 102 29.71 6.71 1.89
N ILE A 103 29.94 7.22 0.67
CA ILE A 103 31.17 6.97 -0.08
C ILE A 103 32.17 8.10 0.19
N ASP A 104 33.32 7.77 0.76
CA ASP A 104 34.49 8.64 0.80
C ASP A 104 35.11 8.71 -0.60
N ARG A 105 34.73 9.74 -1.37
CA ARG A 105 35.15 9.91 -2.76
C ARG A 105 36.67 10.09 -2.92
N PRO A 106 37.36 10.93 -2.11
CA PRO A 106 38.81 11.03 -2.16
C PRO A 106 39.52 9.70 -1.92
N ARG A 107 39.06 8.90 -0.94
CA ARG A 107 39.66 7.60 -0.63
C ARG A 107 39.34 6.53 -1.67
N ALA A 108 38.16 6.56 -2.29
CA ALA A 108 37.84 5.69 -3.41
C ALA A 108 38.74 5.98 -4.63
N ALA A 109 38.96 7.27 -4.93
CA ALA A 109 39.83 7.68 -6.03
C ALA A 109 41.29 7.30 -5.80
N SER A 110 41.81 7.40 -4.57
CA SER A 110 43.19 6.96 -4.26
C SER A 110 43.38 5.45 -4.37
N LEU A 111 42.31 4.68 -4.27
CA LEU A 111 42.28 3.22 -4.50
C LEU A 111 42.00 2.85 -5.97
N GLY A 112 41.90 3.84 -6.87
CA GLY A 112 41.60 3.63 -8.29
C GLY A 112 40.16 3.19 -8.57
N LEU A 113 39.25 3.33 -7.60
CA LEU A 113 37.85 2.93 -7.74
C LEU A 113 37.02 4.09 -8.31
N ASN A 114 36.27 3.78 -9.37
CA ASN A 114 35.27 4.69 -9.91
C ASN A 114 33.93 4.50 -9.20
N LEU A 115 33.18 5.59 -9.00
CA LEU A 115 31.82 5.55 -8.46
C LEU A 115 30.88 4.65 -9.28
N SER A 116 31.05 4.62 -10.60
CA SER A 116 30.27 3.72 -11.45
C SER A 116 30.55 2.24 -11.19
N GLN A 117 31.78 1.88 -10.81
CA GLN A 117 32.12 0.51 -10.44
C GLN A 117 31.48 0.13 -9.10
N ILE A 118 31.48 1.05 -8.13
CA ILE A 118 30.83 0.84 -6.83
C ILE A 118 29.32 0.66 -7.03
N ASP A 119 28.70 1.53 -7.83
CA ASP A 119 27.27 1.48 -8.13
C ASP A 119 26.87 0.18 -8.86
N ASN A 120 27.60 -0.18 -9.93
CA ASN A 120 27.38 -1.43 -10.67
C ASN A 120 27.54 -2.66 -9.77
N THR A 121 28.54 -2.67 -8.88
CA THR A 121 28.77 -3.81 -7.97
C THR A 121 27.63 -3.96 -6.97
N LEU A 122 27.14 -2.86 -6.40
CA LEU A 122 26.00 -2.87 -5.48
C LEU A 122 24.72 -3.27 -6.21
N TYR A 123 24.54 -2.79 -7.44
CA TYR A 123 23.40 -3.15 -8.28
C TYR A 123 23.43 -4.62 -8.70
N ASP A 124 24.58 -5.19 -9.03
CA ASP A 124 24.72 -6.64 -9.31
C ASP A 124 24.51 -7.49 -8.04
N ALA A 125 24.92 -7.00 -6.86
CA ALA A 125 24.83 -7.74 -5.60
C ALA A 125 23.43 -7.69 -4.95
N PHE A 126 22.69 -6.58 -5.12
CA PHE A 126 21.43 -6.33 -4.41
C PHE A 126 20.26 -5.95 -5.33
N GLY A 127 20.52 -5.67 -6.61
CA GLY A 127 19.50 -5.36 -7.62
C GLY A 127 19.01 -6.60 -8.36
N GLN A 128 17.76 -6.58 -8.83
CA GLN A 128 17.25 -7.57 -9.77
C GLN A 128 17.62 -7.13 -11.20
N ARG A 129 18.70 -7.68 -11.78
CA ARG A 129 18.96 -7.50 -13.21
C ARG A 129 17.88 -8.21 -14.03
N LEU A 130 17.03 -7.43 -14.70
CA LEU A 130 16.28 -7.91 -15.86
C LEU A 130 17.26 -8.13 -17.01
N VAL A 131 17.85 -9.31 -17.06
CA VAL A 131 18.61 -9.76 -18.23
C VAL A 131 17.60 -10.25 -19.27
N SER A 132 17.46 -9.45 -20.33
CA SER A 132 16.83 -9.78 -21.63
C SER A 132 15.32 -9.54 -21.76
N THR A 133 14.94 -8.44 -22.42
CA THR A 133 13.75 -8.40 -23.27
C THR A 133 14.21 -8.69 -24.70
N SER A 134 14.15 -9.96 -25.13
CA SER A 134 14.29 -10.27 -26.55
C SER A 134 12.97 -9.93 -27.24
N THR A 135 12.85 -8.73 -27.81
CA THR A 135 11.77 -8.46 -28.76
C THR A 135 12.14 -9.14 -30.07
N ARG A 136 11.48 -10.26 -30.36
CA ARG A 136 11.57 -10.97 -31.65
C ARG A 136 10.46 -10.44 -32.56
N THR A 137 10.90 -9.76 -33.61
CA THR A 137 10.25 -9.38 -34.89
C THR A 137 8.98 -8.55 -34.83
#